data_AF-A0A9E2L4D0-F1
#
_entry.id   AF-A0A9E2L4D0-F1
#
_cell.length_a   1.000
_cell.length_b   1.000
_cell.length_c   1.000
_cell.angle_alpha   90.00
_cell.angle_beta   90.00
_cell.angle_gamma   90.00
#
_symmetry.space_group_name_H-M   'P 1'
#
loop_
_entity.id
_entity.type
_entity.pdbx_description
1 polymer ?
#
loop_
_entity_poly.entity_id
_entity_poly.type
_entity_poly.pdbx_seq_one_letter_code
_entity_poly.pdbx_strand_id
1 'polypeptide(L)'
;MNEVFFSEHGLTSTSASHLADLAQEVIAGNETKLKNMTFVTTKVDIVGSASESGKTICVGYDGNMLAQVRPLLEEIASMNTFCAWMREAVKAKDKKLKQVANFTFEEWCTFQGVEIPSSPSYPKETTGTDIIAQMNIKERNRYLQLEAVAATIGKYIHPGGQFSSAREELQNGIMKPYSTDGNGKDTLIYAHVPSVDPQKAEDVFFELQKWHRQNERELNKMKFAIKKQAEKQTLENTHRFKQELESEKQCHMTLFTQYKEWQLKEQERISKLKINVPEALQSTYEQLSRLEE
;
A
#
# COMPACT_ATOMS: atom_id res chain seq x y z
N MET A 1 23.45 -4.61 -17.78
CA MET A 1 24.05 -3.47 -17.05
C MET A 1 25.44 -3.21 -17.64
N ASN A 2 25.89 -1.95 -17.78
CA ASN A 2 27.24 -1.65 -18.29
C ASN A 2 28.26 -1.78 -17.16
N GLU A 3 28.64 -3.02 -16.85
CA GLU A 3 29.76 -3.34 -15.95
C GLU A 3 31.11 -2.95 -16.55
N VAL A 4 31.15 -2.71 -17.86
CA VAL A 4 32.33 -2.34 -18.66
C VAL A 4 33.09 -1.12 -18.12
N PHE A 5 32.41 -0.20 -17.42
CA PHE A 5 33.06 1.00 -16.86
C PHE A 5 33.76 0.79 -15.52
N PHE A 6 33.56 -0.34 -14.84
CA PHE A 6 33.97 -0.50 -13.45
C PHE A 6 34.90 -1.68 -13.24
N SER A 7 35.84 -1.52 -12.30
CA SER A 7 36.84 -2.52 -11.93
C SER A 7 37.16 -2.43 -10.43
N GLU A 8 37.88 -3.43 -9.89
CA GLU A 8 38.42 -3.38 -8.53
C GLU A 8 39.57 -2.37 -8.40
N HIS A 9 40.37 -2.22 -9.46
CA HIS A 9 41.49 -1.29 -9.54
C HIS A 9 41.14 -0.17 -10.53
N GLY A 10 41.14 1.08 -10.09
CA GLY A 10 40.83 2.22 -10.95
C GLY A 10 40.60 3.51 -10.18
N LEU A 11 40.01 4.48 -10.87
CA LEU A 11 39.84 5.85 -10.37
C LEU A 11 38.58 6.00 -9.51
N THR A 12 38.62 6.90 -8.53
CA THR A 12 37.39 7.39 -7.90
C THR A 12 36.63 8.27 -8.88
N SER A 13 35.32 8.46 -8.68
CA SER A 13 34.53 9.40 -9.48
C SER A 13 35.13 10.81 -9.46
N THR A 14 35.63 11.24 -8.29
CA THR A 14 36.27 12.55 -8.12
C THR A 14 37.55 12.67 -8.93
N SER A 15 38.43 11.66 -8.87
CA SER A 15 39.69 11.66 -9.65
C SER A 15 39.42 11.57 -11.15
N ALA A 16 38.48 10.73 -11.59
CA ALA A 16 38.09 10.65 -12.99
C ALA A 16 37.52 11.97 -13.52
N SER A 17 36.67 12.66 -12.74
CA SER A 17 36.19 13.99 -13.10
C SER A 17 37.31 15.01 -13.16
N HIS A 18 38.21 15.02 -12.18
CA HIS A 18 39.33 15.96 -12.14
C HIS A 18 40.25 15.81 -13.36
N LEU A 19 40.66 14.58 -13.68
CA LEU A 19 41.48 14.30 -14.86
C LEU A 19 40.75 14.63 -16.17
N ALA A 20 39.42 14.46 -16.23
CA ALA A 20 38.63 14.87 -17.39
C ALA A 20 38.55 16.40 -17.54
N ASP A 21 38.58 17.15 -16.45
CA ASP A 21 38.63 18.61 -16.49
C ASP A 21 40.04 19.09 -16.87
N LEU A 22 41.11 18.45 -16.38
CA LEU A 22 42.48 18.72 -16.81
C LEU A 22 42.68 18.44 -18.31
N ALA A 23 42.12 17.34 -18.80
CA ALA A 23 42.12 17.03 -20.23
C ALA A 23 41.43 18.13 -21.06
N GLN A 24 40.35 18.73 -20.55
CA GLN A 24 39.68 19.86 -21.20
C GLN A 24 40.58 21.11 -21.26
N GLU A 25 41.39 21.37 -20.23
CA GLU A 25 42.35 22.48 -20.26
C GLU A 25 43.44 22.26 -21.33
N VAL A 26 43.97 21.04 -21.45
CA VAL A 26 44.92 20.68 -22.51
C VAL A 26 44.29 20.85 -23.90
N ILE A 27 43.05 20.39 -24.07
CA ILE A 27 42.28 20.59 -25.30
C ILE A 27 42.17 22.07 -25.63
N ALA A 28 41.70 22.89 -24.70
CA ALA A 28 41.52 24.33 -24.91
C ALA A 28 42.83 25.05 -25.27
N GLY A 29 43.95 24.65 -24.65
CA GLY A 29 45.27 25.16 -24.98
C GLY A 29 45.68 24.84 -26.42
N ASN A 30 45.48 23.60 -26.85
CA ASN A 30 45.81 23.16 -28.21
C ASN A 30 44.85 23.73 -29.27
N GLU A 31 43.56 23.81 -28.97
CA GLU A 31 42.57 24.47 -29.83
C GLU A 31 42.89 25.96 -30.01
N THR A 32 43.39 26.64 -28.97
CA THR A 32 43.82 28.04 -29.08
C THR A 32 44.99 28.21 -30.05
N LYS A 33 45.97 27.27 -30.04
CA LYS A 33 47.07 27.28 -31.02
C LYS A 33 46.52 27.13 -32.44
N LEU A 34 45.66 26.13 -32.66
CA LEU A 34 45.05 25.85 -33.97
C LEU A 34 44.13 26.98 -34.46
N LYS A 35 43.37 27.61 -33.58
CA LYS A 35 42.45 28.72 -33.90
C LYS A 35 43.20 29.96 -34.37
N ASN A 36 44.41 30.19 -33.87
CA ASN A 36 45.27 31.30 -34.28
C ASN A 36 46.16 30.96 -35.47
N MET A 37 45.98 29.79 -36.11
CA MET A 37 46.74 29.38 -37.27
C MET A 37 46.41 30.27 -38.49
N THR A 38 47.43 30.88 -39.07
CA THR A 38 47.38 31.56 -40.36
C THR A 38 48.62 31.19 -41.17
N PHE A 39 48.52 31.12 -42.49
CA PHE A 39 49.65 30.87 -43.38
C PHE A 39 50.23 32.15 -43.99
N VAL A 40 49.75 33.31 -43.54
CA VAL A 40 50.15 34.62 -44.05
C VAL A 40 50.64 35.49 -42.89
N THR A 41 51.86 36.03 -43.04
CA THR A 41 52.40 37.04 -42.12
C THR A 41 51.87 38.42 -42.53
N THR A 42 51.14 39.05 -41.62
CA THR A 42 50.52 40.37 -41.86
C THR A 42 51.33 41.46 -41.17
N LYS A 43 51.77 42.44 -41.95
CA LYS A 43 52.45 43.66 -41.47
C LYS A 43 51.59 44.88 -41.80
N VAL A 44 51.59 45.87 -40.91
CA VAL A 44 50.96 47.18 -41.14
C VAL A 44 52.02 48.26 -41.23
N ASP A 45 51.81 49.22 -42.12
CA ASP A 45 52.62 50.43 -42.18
C ASP A 45 51.72 51.67 -42.18
N ILE A 46 52.22 52.77 -41.62
CA ILE A 46 51.54 54.06 -41.60
C ILE A 46 52.18 54.92 -42.67
N VAL A 47 51.37 55.39 -43.63
CA VAL A 47 51.83 56.28 -44.70
C VAL A 47 52.51 57.52 -44.10
N GLY A 48 53.81 57.69 -44.37
CA GLY A 48 54.64 58.79 -43.85
C GLY A 48 55.53 58.43 -42.64
N SER A 49 55.51 57.19 -42.14
CA SER A 49 56.45 56.69 -41.13
C SER A 49 57.86 56.50 -41.72
N ALA A 50 58.90 56.89 -40.97
CA ALA A 50 60.30 56.72 -41.36
C ALA A 50 60.86 55.29 -41.12
N SER A 51 60.03 54.35 -40.65
CA SER A 51 60.44 52.96 -40.41
C SER A 51 60.20 52.08 -41.64
N GLU A 52 61.27 51.62 -42.30
CA GLU A 52 61.21 50.84 -43.54
C GLU A 52 60.62 49.41 -43.43
N SER A 53 60.27 48.91 -42.25
CA SER A 53 59.93 47.47 -42.07
C SER A 53 58.49 47.13 -41.69
N GLY A 54 57.62 48.13 -41.45
CA GLY A 54 56.25 47.92 -40.95
C GLY A 54 56.18 47.19 -39.59
N LYS A 55 55.08 47.33 -38.85
CA LYS A 55 54.86 46.54 -37.63
C LYS A 55 54.18 45.22 -37.96
N THR A 56 54.79 44.10 -37.57
CA THR A 56 54.17 42.78 -37.70
C THR A 56 53.01 42.66 -36.73
N ILE A 57 51.80 42.47 -37.25
CA ILE A 57 50.59 42.26 -36.45
C ILE A 57 50.38 40.77 -36.21
N CYS A 58 50.70 39.93 -37.20
CA CYS A 58 50.48 38.50 -37.12
C CYS A 58 51.59 37.77 -37.89
N VAL A 59 52.13 36.71 -37.29
CA VAL A 59 53.13 35.85 -37.92
C VAL A 59 52.41 34.60 -38.43
N GLY A 60 52.57 34.30 -39.72
CA GLY A 60 52.11 33.05 -40.30
C GLY A 60 52.90 31.86 -39.77
N TYR A 61 52.25 30.71 -39.65
CA TYR A 61 52.88 29.45 -39.31
C TYR A 61 53.97 29.11 -40.32
N ASP A 62 55.18 28.87 -39.81
CA ASP A 62 56.30 28.39 -40.60
C ASP A 62 56.26 26.84 -40.76
N GLY A 63 57.25 26.27 -41.46
CA GLY A 63 57.31 24.83 -41.70
C GLY A 63 57.38 23.99 -40.40
N ASN A 64 57.98 24.53 -39.33
CA ASN A 64 58.07 23.84 -38.04
C ASN A 64 56.72 23.86 -37.32
N MET A 65 56.04 25.01 -37.31
CA MET A 65 54.69 25.14 -36.73
C MET A 65 53.66 24.30 -37.49
N LEU A 66 53.77 24.23 -38.82
CA LEU A 66 52.90 23.38 -39.65
C LEU A 66 53.08 21.89 -39.31
N ALA A 67 54.31 21.43 -39.05
CA ALA A 67 54.59 20.06 -38.64
C ALA A 67 53.93 19.68 -37.29
N GLN A 68 53.62 20.66 -36.44
CA GLN A 68 52.94 20.45 -35.15
C GLN A 68 51.42 20.31 -35.27
N VAL A 69 50.80 20.67 -36.41
CA VAL A 69 49.34 20.65 -36.56
C VAL A 69 48.76 19.25 -36.35
N ARG A 70 49.37 18.22 -36.97
CA ARG A 70 48.91 16.84 -36.81
C ARG A 70 49.08 16.34 -35.36
N PRO A 71 50.25 16.46 -34.71
CA PRO A 71 50.41 16.14 -33.30
C PRO A 71 49.38 16.83 -32.38
N LEU A 72 49.10 18.12 -32.59
CA LEU A 72 48.09 18.86 -31.81
C LEU A 72 46.69 18.26 -31.97
N LEU A 73 46.31 17.90 -33.21
CA LEU A 73 45.02 17.27 -33.48
C LEU A 73 44.91 15.86 -32.90
N GLU A 74 45.97 15.06 -32.98
CA GLU A 74 46.04 13.72 -32.38
C GLU A 74 45.91 13.79 -30.85
N GLU A 75 46.59 14.76 -30.21
CA GLU A 75 46.47 15.00 -28.77
C GLU A 75 45.06 15.44 -28.37
N ILE A 76 44.45 16.39 -29.09
CA ILE A 76 43.05 16.81 -28.87
C ILE A 76 42.09 15.61 -28.99
N ALA A 77 42.26 14.77 -30.00
CA ALA A 77 41.41 13.60 -30.21
C ALA A 77 41.54 12.59 -29.06
N SER A 78 42.77 12.33 -28.61
CA SER A 78 43.04 11.43 -27.48
C SER A 78 42.42 11.95 -26.17
N MET A 79 42.62 13.24 -25.88
CA MET A 79 42.04 13.90 -24.71
C MET A 79 40.51 13.90 -24.74
N ASN A 80 39.90 14.15 -25.90
CA ASN A 80 38.45 14.09 -26.06
C ASN A 80 37.90 12.68 -25.83
N THR A 81 38.59 11.66 -26.33
CA THR A 81 38.21 10.26 -26.12
C THR A 81 38.29 9.89 -24.63
N PHE A 82 39.35 10.32 -23.95
CA PHE A 82 39.50 10.16 -22.51
C PHE A 82 38.38 10.86 -21.73
N CYS A 83 38.08 12.12 -22.05
CA CYS A 83 36.97 12.88 -21.45
C CYS A 83 35.64 12.16 -21.61
N ALA A 84 35.33 11.70 -22.82
CA ALA A 84 34.08 11.02 -23.11
C ALA A 84 33.92 9.75 -22.26
N TRP A 85 34.98 8.94 -22.16
CA TRP A 85 34.97 7.74 -21.34
C TRP A 85 34.75 8.05 -19.85
N MET A 86 35.53 8.97 -19.29
CA MET A 86 35.43 9.31 -17.85
C MET A 86 34.07 9.89 -17.49
N ARG A 87 33.55 10.83 -18.30
CA ARG A 87 32.24 11.44 -18.04
C ARG A 87 31.10 10.43 -18.13
N GLU A 88 31.13 9.52 -19.11
CA GLU A 88 30.08 8.51 -19.25
C GLU A 88 30.16 7.47 -18.12
N ALA A 89 31.36 7.09 -17.66
CA ALA A 89 31.56 6.21 -16.52
C ALA A 89 31.03 6.83 -15.21
N VAL A 90 31.34 8.09 -14.94
CA VAL A 90 30.81 8.84 -13.77
C VAL A 90 29.28 8.88 -13.83
N LYS A 91 28.72 9.27 -14.97
CA LYS A 91 27.27 9.34 -15.18
C LYS A 91 26.59 7.98 -15.01
N ALA A 92 27.21 6.89 -15.47
CA ALA A 92 26.71 5.53 -15.27
C ALA A 92 26.64 5.15 -13.79
N LYS A 93 27.64 5.56 -13.00
CA LYS A 93 27.67 5.32 -11.55
C LYS A 93 26.59 6.13 -10.83
N ASP A 94 26.46 7.41 -11.16
CA ASP A 94 25.42 8.28 -10.60
C ASP A 94 24.02 7.76 -10.92
N LYS A 95 23.81 7.26 -12.14
CA LYS A 95 22.55 6.63 -12.53
C LYS A 95 22.25 5.41 -11.67
N LYS A 96 23.23 4.54 -11.41
CA LYS A 96 23.05 3.37 -10.52
C LYS A 96 22.72 3.79 -9.08
N LEU A 97 23.43 4.77 -8.53
CA LEU A 97 23.13 5.30 -7.19
C LEU A 97 21.69 5.84 -7.10
N LYS A 98 21.26 6.59 -8.10
CA LYS A 98 19.87 7.10 -8.19
C LYS A 98 18.85 5.98 -8.32
N GLN A 99 19.15 4.93 -9.10
CA GLN A 99 18.26 3.77 -9.21
C GLN A 99 18.05 3.06 -7.88
N VAL A 100 19.11 2.84 -7.10
CA VAL A 100 19.00 2.23 -5.78
C VAL A 100 18.33 3.15 -4.76
N ALA A 101 18.60 4.47 -4.84
CA ALA A 101 17.92 5.45 -3.99
C ALA A 101 16.40 5.49 -4.25
N ASN A 102 15.98 5.34 -5.50
CA ASN A 102 14.58 5.37 -5.92
C ASN A 102 13.89 4.01 -5.90
N PHE A 103 14.61 2.93 -5.58
CA PHE A 103 14.07 1.57 -5.56
C PHE A 103 13.00 1.46 -4.46
N THR A 104 11.78 1.10 -4.83
CA THR A 104 10.65 1.03 -3.89
C THR A 104 10.70 -0.26 -3.05
N PHE A 105 9.94 -0.28 -1.96
CA PHE A 105 9.85 -1.46 -1.10
C PHE A 105 9.20 -2.64 -1.85
N GLU A 106 8.17 -2.37 -2.65
CA GLU A 106 7.42 -3.35 -3.42
C GLU A 106 8.27 -3.98 -4.52
N GLU A 107 9.04 -3.16 -5.24
CA GLU A 107 10.04 -3.63 -6.20
C GLU A 107 11.10 -4.49 -5.51
N TRP A 108 11.52 -4.12 -4.29
CA TRP A 108 12.50 -4.88 -3.51
C TRP A 108 11.97 -6.24 -3.08
N CYS A 109 10.74 -6.31 -2.57
CA CYS A 109 10.08 -7.58 -2.25
C CYS A 109 10.00 -8.49 -3.47
N THR A 110 9.61 -7.93 -4.63
CA THR A 110 9.56 -8.68 -5.90
C THR A 110 10.95 -9.18 -6.32
N PHE A 111 11.97 -8.33 -6.20
CA PHE A 111 13.35 -8.66 -6.52
C PHE A 111 13.94 -9.75 -5.60
N GLN A 112 13.56 -9.77 -4.32
CA GLN A 112 13.97 -10.79 -3.35
C GLN A 112 13.08 -12.05 -3.39
N GLY A 113 11.98 -12.05 -4.15
CA GLY A 113 11.02 -13.15 -4.19
C GLY A 113 10.24 -13.33 -2.87
N VAL A 114 10.03 -12.25 -2.13
CA VAL A 114 9.30 -12.26 -0.85
C VAL A 114 7.91 -11.64 -1.05
N GLU A 115 6.88 -12.32 -0.54
CA GLU A 115 5.51 -11.79 -0.56
C GLU A 115 5.32 -10.75 0.55
N ILE A 116 4.64 -9.66 0.21
CA ILE A 116 4.22 -8.65 1.17
C ILE A 116 3.02 -9.22 1.93
N PRO A 117 3.05 -9.24 3.28
CA PRO A 117 1.96 -9.80 4.05
C PRO A 117 0.66 -9.01 3.79
N SER A 118 -0.43 -9.74 3.51
CA SER A 118 -1.73 -9.14 3.29
C SER A 118 -2.34 -8.69 4.60
N SER A 119 -2.94 -7.50 4.64
CA SER A 119 -3.69 -7.05 5.82
C SER A 119 -4.89 -7.98 6.09
N PRO A 120 -5.09 -8.43 7.34
CA PRO A 120 -6.23 -9.26 7.68
C PRO A 120 -7.54 -8.48 7.49
N SER A 121 -8.62 -9.18 7.15
CA SER A 121 -9.95 -8.58 7.03
C SER A 121 -10.59 -8.40 8.40
N TYR A 122 -11.25 -7.27 8.63
CA TYR A 122 -11.99 -7.06 9.86
C TYR A 122 -13.10 -8.12 10.02
N PRO A 123 -13.19 -8.80 11.18
CA PRO A 123 -14.17 -9.85 11.38
C PRO A 123 -15.58 -9.26 11.41
N LYS A 124 -16.54 -9.96 10.80
CA LYS A 124 -17.96 -9.61 10.95
C LYS A 124 -18.43 -9.99 12.34
N GLU A 125 -19.35 -9.18 12.87
CA GLU A 125 -20.04 -9.52 14.11
C GLU A 125 -20.80 -10.82 13.95
N THR A 126 -20.64 -11.74 14.90
CA THR A 126 -21.41 -12.99 14.95
C THR A 126 -22.78 -12.68 15.51
N THR A 127 -23.81 -13.07 14.76
CA THR A 127 -25.21 -12.82 15.12
C THR A 127 -25.84 -14.03 15.82
N GLY A 128 -26.98 -13.82 16.48
CA GLY A 128 -27.76 -14.93 17.05
C GLY A 128 -28.21 -15.95 16.00
N THR A 129 -28.45 -15.52 14.75
CA THR A 129 -28.81 -16.42 13.64
C THR A 129 -27.64 -17.32 13.24
N ASP A 130 -26.40 -16.82 13.32
CA ASP A 130 -25.20 -17.63 13.05
C ASP A 130 -25.04 -18.73 14.10
N ILE A 131 -25.28 -18.41 15.37
CA ILE A 131 -25.25 -19.40 16.46
C ILE A 131 -26.34 -20.46 16.28
N ILE A 132 -27.57 -20.06 15.93
CA ILE A 132 -28.68 -21.00 15.68
C ILE A 132 -28.36 -21.91 14.48
N ALA A 133 -27.68 -21.39 13.45
CA ALA A 133 -27.26 -22.18 12.30
C ALA A 133 -26.20 -23.25 12.65
N GLN A 134 -25.34 -22.96 13.64
CA GLN A 134 -24.31 -23.86 14.15
C GLN A 134 -24.82 -24.88 15.18
N MET A 135 -26.03 -24.70 15.73
CA MET A 135 -26.62 -25.63 16.70
C MET A 135 -26.79 -27.03 16.12
N ASN A 136 -26.68 -28.04 16.98
CA ASN A 136 -27.05 -29.39 16.58
C ASN A 136 -28.57 -29.52 16.38
N ILE A 137 -28.98 -30.59 15.69
CA ILE A 137 -30.38 -30.84 15.31
C ILE A 137 -31.31 -30.79 16.54
N LYS A 138 -30.88 -31.35 17.67
CA LYS A 138 -31.71 -31.43 18.89
C LYS A 138 -31.94 -30.06 19.50
N GLU A 139 -30.89 -29.27 19.67
CA GLU A 139 -30.95 -27.91 20.23
C GLU A 139 -31.77 -26.99 19.35
N ARG A 140 -31.53 -27.01 18.04
CA ARG A 140 -32.25 -26.19 17.07
C ARG A 140 -33.73 -26.55 17.01
N ASN A 141 -34.05 -27.85 16.96
CA ASN A 141 -35.45 -28.30 16.99
C ASN A 141 -36.14 -27.89 18.30
N ARG A 142 -35.45 -28.00 19.45
CA ARG A 142 -35.99 -27.57 20.75
C ARG A 142 -36.29 -26.07 20.76
N TYR A 143 -35.38 -25.24 20.24
CA TYR A 143 -35.60 -23.81 20.12
C TYR A 143 -36.84 -23.47 19.29
N LEU A 144 -36.94 -24.06 18.08
CA LEU A 144 -38.08 -23.86 17.18
C LEU A 144 -39.40 -24.35 17.77
N GLN A 145 -39.38 -25.48 18.49
CA GLN A 145 -40.54 -26.00 19.19
C GLN A 145 -41.03 -25.03 20.28
N LEU A 146 -40.11 -24.53 21.12
CA LEU A 146 -40.44 -23.59 22.19
C LEU A 146 -41.02 -22.28 21.61
N GLU A 147 -40.45 -21.79 20.52
CA GLU A 147 -40.95 -20.61 19.81
C GLU A 147 -42.34 -20.82 19.23
N ALA A 148 -42.56 -21.95 18.53
CA ALA A 148 -43.85 -22.30 17.95
C ALA A 148 -44.95 -22.46 19.02
N VAL A 149 -44.64 -23.13 20.13
CA VAL A 149 -45.59 -23.34 21.24
C VAL A 149 -45.93 -22.02 21.92
N ALA A 150 -44.93 -21.19 22.25
CA ALA A 150 -45.16 -19.89 22.87
C ALA A 150 -46.01 -18.99 21.96
N ALA A 151 -45.65 -18.86 20.68
CA ALA A 151 -46.40 -18.06 19.72
C ALA A 151 -47.84 -18.56 19.53
N THR A 152 -48.03 -19.88 19.45
CA THR A 152 -49.35 -20.49 19.27
C THR A 152 -50.24 -20.20 20.46
N ILE A 153 -49.81 -20.52 21.69
CA ILE A 153 -50.64 -20.30 22.88
C ILE A 153 -50.88 -18.81 23.09
N GLY A 154 -49.83 -17.98 23.00
CA GLY A 154 -49.89 -16.54 23.21
C GLY A 154 -50.93 -15.87 22.32
N LYS A 155 -51.05 -16.29 21.05
CA LYS A 155 -52.06 -15.79 20.10
C LYS A 155 -53.50 -15.92 20.62
N TYR A 156 -53.82 -16.96 21.38
CA TYR A 156 -55.18 -17.22 21.85
C TYR A 156 -55.46 -16.64 23.24
N ILE A 157 -54.46 -16.59 24.13
CA ILE A 157 -54.65 -16.24 25.55
C ILE A 157 -54.24 -14.82 25.93
N HIS A 158 -53.48 -14.11 25.10
CA HIS A 158 -53.17 -12.69 25.35
C HIS A 158 -54.40 -11.80 25.09
N PRO A 159 -54.43 -10.56 25.64
CA PRO A 159 -55.53 -9.64 25.42
C PRO A 159 -55.86 -9.49 23.93
N GLY A 160 -57.14 -9.64 23.56
CA GLY A 160 -57.61 -9.64 22.18
C GLY A 160 -57.46 -10.97 21.42
N GLY A 161 -56.89 -12.00 22.05
CA GLY A 161 -56.88 -13.37 21.53
C GLY A 161 -58.23 -14.06 21.67
N GLN A 162 -58.56 -14.97 20.75
CA GLN A 162 -59.90 -15.59 20.66
C GLN A 162 -60.37 -16.23 21.97
N PHE A 163 -59.47 -16.91 22.70
CA PHE A 163 -59.82 -17.52 23.99
C PHE A 163 -60.02 -16.46 25.07
N SER A 164 -59.15 -15.44 25.12
CA SER A 164 -59.31 -14.29 26.04
C SER A 164 -60.64 -13.57 25.81
N SER A 165 -60.99 -13.30 24.56
CA SER A 165 -62.24 -12.63 24.19
C SER A 165 -63.48 -13.47 24.53
N ALA A 166 -63.46 -14.78 24.22
CA ALA A 166 -64.58 -15.68 24.59
C ALA A 166 -64.75 -15.79 26.11
N ARG A 167 -63.64 -15.77 26.87
CA ARG A 167 -63.66 -15.74 28.33
C ARG A 167 -64.27 -14.44 28.87
N GLU A 168 -63.87 -13.29 28.32
CA GLU A 168 -64.46 -11.99 28.68
C GLU A 168 -65.95 -11.92 28.34
N GLU A 169 -66.36 -12.43 27.17
CA GLU A 169 -67.76 -12.52 26.75
C GLU A 169 -68.59 -13.39 27.71
N LEU A 170 -68.07 -14.56 28.11
CA LEU A 170 -68.71 -15.43 29.08
C LEU A 170 -68.91 -14.71 30.42
N GLN A 171 -67.90 -14.03 30.94
CA GLN A 171 -68.00 -13.25 32.18
C GLN A 171 -69.03 -12.12 32.05
N ASN A 172 -69.05 -11.41 30.92
CA ASN A 172 -70.02 -10.36 30.64
C ASN A 172 -71.45 -10.90 30.56
N GLY A 173 -71.67 -12.02 29.89
CA GLY A 173 -72.99 -12.67 29.76
C GLY A 173 -73.54 -13.16 31.10
N ILE A 174 -72.68 -13.62 32.02
CA ILE A 174 -73.08 -13.97 33.39
C ILE A 174 -73.54 -12.73 34.16
N MET A 175 -72.81 -11.61 34.03
CA MET A 175 -73.13 -10.36 34.74
C MET A 175 -74.31 -9.61 34.11
N LYS A 176 -74.53 -9.81 32.81
CA LYS A 176 -75.60 -9.19 32.01
C LYS A 176 -76.39 -10.29 31.29
N PRO A 177 -77.24 -11.04 32.02
CA PRO A 177 -77.94 -12.20 31.47
C PRO A 177 -78.96 -11.84 30.38
N TYR A 178 -79.34 -10.56 30.27
CA TYR A 178 -80.22 -10.08 29.22
C TYR A 178 -79.63 -8.85 28.55
N SER A 179 -79.79 -8.75 27.24
CA SER A 179 -79.53 -7.54 26.46
C SER A 179 -80.68 -7.22 25.53
N THR A 180 -80.94 -5.95 25.29
CA THR A 180 -82.01 -5.48 24.40
C THR A 180 -81.42 -4.84 23.15
N ASP A 181 -82.01 -5.12 21.99
CA ASP A 181 -81.72 -4.42 20.73
C ASP A 181 -83.03 -3.87 20.12
N GLY A 182 -82.97 -2.67 19.54
CA GLY A 182 -84.14 -1.92 19.06
C GLY A 182 -84.77 -0.96 20.09
N ASN A 183 -85.82 -0.25 19.66
CA ASN A 183 -86.55 0.72 20.47
C ASN A 183 -88.07 0.51 20.36
N GLY A 184 -88.79 0.51 21.49
CA GLY A 184 -90.25 0.44 21.51
C GLY A 184 -90.80 -0.96 21.22
N LYS A 185 -91.78 -1.07 20.30
CA LYS A 185 -92.52 -2.32 20.02
C LYS A 185 -91.69 -3.40 19.32
N ASP A 186 -90.54 -3.05 18.75
CA ASP A 186 -89.65 -3.97 18.02
C ASP A 186 -88.43 -4.41 18.86
N THR A 187 -88.50 -4.26 20.19
CA THR A 187 -87.37 -4.60 21.08
C THR A 187 -87.17 -6.12 21.16
N LEU A 188 -86.01 -6.59 20.74
CA LEU A 188 -85.57 -7.98 20.89
C LEU A 188 -84.84 -8.13 22.23
N ILE A 189 -85.25 -9.12 23.03
CA ILE A 189 -84.57 -9.49 24.28
C ILE A 189 -83.74 -10.75 24.00
N TYR A 190 -82.42 -10.62 24.11
CA TYR A 190 -81.50 -11.73 24.04
C TYR A 190 -81.21 -12.22 25.46
N ALA A 191 -81.31 -13.53 25.67
CA ALA A 191 -80.91 -14.19 26.91
C ALA A 191 -79.54 -14.85 26.73
N HIS A 192 -78.60 -14.52 27.60
CA HIS A 192 -77.24 -15.06 27.60
C HIS A 192 -77.16 -16.20 28.61
N VAL A 193 -77.04 -17.43 28.11
CA VAL A 193 -76.92 -18.63 28.94
C VAL A 193 -75.56 -19.28 28.69
N PRO A 194 -74.69 -19.41 29.70
CA PRO A 194 -73.44 -20.14 29.57
C PRO A 194 -73.64 -21.56 29.04
N SER A 195 -72.95 -21.89 27.96
CA SER A 195 -72.91 -23.25 27.40
C SER A 195 -71.85 -24.15 28.07
N VAL A 196 -70.96 -23.54 28.85
CA VAL A 196 -69.89 -24.20 29.61
C VAL A 196 -69.89 -23.71 31.05
N ASP A 197 -69.35 -24.52 31.95
CA ASP A 197 -69.11 -24.14 33.33
C ASP A 197 -68.05 -23.01 33.38
N PRO A 198 -68.38 -21.84 33.96
CA PRO A 198 -67.45 -20.72 34.04
C PRO A 198 -66.14 -21.07 34.75
N GLN A 199 -66.19 -21.92 35.79
CA GLN A 199 -64.97 -22.32 36.51
C GLN A 199 -64.06 -23.16 35.62
N LYS A 200 -64.62 -24.06 34.79
CA LYS A 200 -63.82 -24.85 33.85
C LYS A 200 -63.14 -24.00 32.78
N ALA A 201 -63.80 -22.93 32.31
CA ALA A 201 -63.20 -22.00 31.35
C ALA A 201 -62.01 -21.24 31.97
N GLU A 202 -62.12 -20.84 33.24
CA GLU A 202 -61.02 -20.24 34.01
C GLU A 202 -59.87 -21.24 34.24
N ASP A 203 -60.18 -22.47 34.64
CA ASP A 203 -59.16 -23.50 34.88
C ASP A 203 -58.33 -23.77 33.62
N VAL A 204 -58.98 -23.93 32.47
CA VAL A 204 -58.30 -24.10 31.17
C VAL A 204 -57.45 -22.86 30.82
N PHE A 205 -57.94 -21.65 31.09
CA PHE A 205 -57.16 -20.43 30.87
C PHE A 205 -55.87 -20.43 31.69
N PHE A 206 -55.95 -20.76 32.98
CA PHE A 206 -54.78 -20.78 33.86
C PHE A 206 -53.81 -21.91 33.51
N GLU A 207 -54.30 -23.07 33.06
CA GLU A 207 -53.46 -24.15 32.51
C GLU A 207 -52.67 -23.68 31.28
N LEU A 208 -53.35 -23.08 30.30
CA LEU A 208 -52.73 -22.53 29.10
C LEU A 208 -51.73 -21.42 29.45
N GLN A 209 -52.07 -20.53 30.38
CA GLN A 209 -51.17 -19.48 30.85
C GLN A 209 -49.93 -20.04 31.53
N LYS A 210 -50.08 -21.09 32.36
CA LYS A 210 -48.96 -21.77 33.01
C LYS A 210 -48.06 -22.44 31.97
N TRP A 211 -48.64 -23.12 30.99
CA TRP A 211 -47.91 -23.76 29.90
C TRP A 211 -47.14 -22.73 29.05
N HIS A 212 -47.77 -21.61 28.69
CA HIS A 212 -47.12 -20.50 27.99
C HIS A 212 -45.91 -19.96 28.77
N ARG A 213 -46.11 -19.60 30.05
CA ARG A 213 -45.03 -19.06 30.91
C ARG A 213 -43.85 -20.01 31.07
N GLN A 214 -44.11 -21.32 31.16
CA GLN A 214 -43.05 -22.33 31.23
C GLN A 214 -42.24 -22.39 29.93
N ASN A 215 -42.90 -22.40 28.77
CA ASN A 215 -42.21 -22.39 27.47
C ASN A 215 -41.43 -21.09 27.25
N GLU A 216 -42.02 -19.94 27.57
CA GLU A 216 -41.33 -18.64 27.46
C GLU A 216 -40.08 -18.58 28.34
N ARG A 217 -40.15 -19.12 29.56
CA ARG A 217 -39.00 -19.15 30.46
C ARG A 217 -37.84 -19.96 29.87
N GLU A 218 -38.15 -21.13 29.31
CA GLU A 218 -37.16 -21.98 28.63
C GLU A 218 -36.60 -21.30 27.37
N LEU A 219 -37.49 -20.73 26.55
CA LEU A 219 -37.12 -20.02 25.33
C LEU A 219 -36.20 -18.83 25.62
N ASN A 220 -36.53 -18.02 26.62
CA ASN A 220 -35.73 -16.86 27.02
C ASN A 220 -34.36 -17.27 27.57
N LYS A 221 -34.28 -18.41 28.28
CA LYS A 221 -32.98 -18.98 28.70
C LYS A 221 -32.12 -19.36 27.48
N MET A 222 -32.71 -19.99 26.46
CA MET A 222 -31.98 -20.32 25.23
C MET A 222 -31.58 -19.05 24.44
N LYS A 223 -32.49 -18.08 24.28
CA LYS A 223 -32.20 -16.78 23.64
C LYS A 223 -31.05 -16.04 24.32
N PHE A 224 -31.03 -16.04 25.65
CA PHE A 224 -29.93 -15.45 26.42
C PHE A 224 -28.60 -16.20 26.20
N ALA A 225 -28.61 -17.53 26.21
CA ALA A 225 -27.42 -18.34 25.93
C ALA A 225 -26.87 -18.10 24.53
N ILE A 226 -27.76 -18.03 23.52
CA ILE A 226 -27.43 -17.69 22.13
C ILE A 226 -26.75 -16.33 22.06
N LYS A 227 -27.35 -15.31 22.67
CA LYS A 227 -26.79 -13.94 22.68
C LYS A 227 -25.40 -13.92 23.32
N LYS A 228 -25.23 -14.56 24.48
CA LYS A 228 -23.93 -14.63 25.17
C LYS A 228 -22.88 -15.35 24.34
N GLN A 229 -23.25 -16.41 23.61
CA GLN A 229 -22.33 -17.13 22.75
C GLN A 229 -21.92 -16.30 21.52
N ALA A 230 -22.87 -15.60 20.91
CA ALA A 230 -22.60 -14.68 19.80
C ALA A 230 -21.63 -13.57 20.22
N GLU A 231 -21.87 -12.92 21.37
CA GLU A 231 -20.97 -11.91 21.95
C GLU A 231 -19.57 -12.48 22.21
N LYS A 232 -19.49 -13.69 22.78
CA LYS A 232 -18.21 -14.36 23.04
C LYS A 232 -17.43 -14.64 21.75
N GLN A 233 -18.07 -15.21 20.72
CA GLN A 233 -17.41 -15.51 19.44
C GLN A 233 -16.96 -14.23 18.74
N THR A 234 -17.76 -13.16 18.78
CA THR A 234 -17.38 -11.84 18.26
C THR A 234 -16.13 -11.31 18.95
N LEU A 235 -16.05 -11.41 20.28
CA LEU A 235 -14.87 -11.00 21.04
C LEU A 235 -13.63 -11.84 20.69
N GLU A 236 -13.77 -13.16 20.59
CA GLU A 236 -12.67 -14.07 20.21
C GLU A 236 -12.17 -13.79 18.79
N ASN A 237 -13.06 -13.58 17.83
CA ASN A 237 -12.71 -13.21 16.45
C ASN A 237 -12.00 -11.86 16.39
N THR A 238 -12.47 -10.87 17.16
CA THR A 238 -11.83 -9.55 17.28
C THR A 238 -10.43 -9.67 17.89
N HIS A 239 -10.26 -10.51 18.91
CA HIS A 239 -8.96 -10.74 19.53
C HIS A 239 -7.97 -11.39 18.55
N ARG A 240 -8.39 -12.45 17.86
CA ARG A 240 -7.59 -13.11 16.82
C ARG A 240 -7.20 -12.14 15.70
N PHE A 241 -8.15 -11.33 15.21
CA PHE A 241 -7.86 -10.29 14.23
C PHE A 241 -6.78 -9.31 14.71
N LYS A 242 -6.84 -8.86 15.97
CA LYS A 242 -5.80 -7.98 16.54
C LYS A 242 -4.42 -8.65 16.58
N GLN A 243 -4.37 -9.94 16.92
CA GLN A 243 -3.11 -10.70 16.93
C GLN A 243 -2.53 -10.86 15.51
N GLU A 244 -3.37 -11.20 14.53
CA GLU A 244 -2.98 -11.31 13.12
C GLU A 244 -2.48 -9.97 12.58
N LEU A 245 -3.17 -8.87 12.90
CA LEU A 245 -2.77 -7.52 12.51
C LEU A 245 -1.41 -7.13 13.12
N GLU A 246 -1.16 -7.48 14.38
CA GLU A 246 0.12 -7.21 15.02
C GLU A 246 1.25 -8.04 14.39
N SER A 247 0.98 -9.31 14.08
CA SER A 247 1.93 -10.19 13.39
C SER A 247 2.25 -9.67 11.99
N GLU A 248 1.25 -9.19 11.25
CA GLU A 248 1.41 -8.59 9.93
C GLU A 248 2.32 -7.35 10.01
N LYS A 249 2.02 -6.42 10.93
CA LYS A 249 2.86 -5.24 11.16
C LYS A 249 4.30 -5.59 11.52
N GLN A 250 4.50 -6.59 12.38
CA GLN A 250 5.84 -7.03 12.77
C GLN A 250 6.61 -7.61 11.57
N CYS A 251 5.93 -8.40 10.74
CA CYS A 251 6.50 -8.94 9.51
C CYS A 251 6.86 -7.81 8.53
N HIS A 252 5.93 -6.89 8.27
CA HIS A 252 6.17 -5.71 7.43
C HIS A 252 7.33 -4.87 7.93
N MET A 253 7.40 -4.60 9.24
CA MET A 253 8.51 -3.86 9.85
C MET A 253 9.85 -4.55 9.62
N THR A 254 9.90 -5.87 9.82
CA THR A 254 11.11 -6.68 9.61
C THR A 254 11.59 -6.60 8.17
N LEU A 255 10.68 -6.77 7.21
CA LEU A 255 11.00 -6.66 5.78
C LEU A 255 11.45 -5.25 5.41
N PHE A 256 10.79 -4.23 5.94
CA PHE A 256 11.14 -2.84 5.68
C PHE A 256 12.54 -2.50 6.21
N THR A 257 12.91 -2.99 7.40
CA THR A 257 14.28 -2.87 7.92
C THR A 257 15.29 -3.54 6.99
N GLN A 258 15.02 -4.77 6.54
CA GLN A 258 15.91 -5.47 5.60
C GLN A 258 16.06 -4.73 4.27
N TYR A 259 14.97 -4.17 3.75
CA TYR A 259 14.99 -3.30 2.57
C TYR A 259 15.91 -2.09 2.78
N LYS A 260 15.81 -1.40 3.92
CA LYS A 260 16.68 -0.25 4.22
C LYS A 260 18.14 -0.65 4.39
N GLU A 261 18.42 -1.77 5.04
CA GLU A 261 19.78 -2.30 5.14
C GLU A 261 20.36 -2.67 3.78
N TRP A 262 19.56 -3.33 2.92
CA TRP A 262 19.97 -3.64 1.55
C TRP A 262 20.25 -2.37 0.76
N GLN A 263 19.37 -1.36 0.86
CA GLN A 263 19.52 -0.10 0.15
C GLN A 263 20.83 0.60 0.53
N LEU A 264 21.17 0.63 1.82
CA LEU A 264 22.43 1.18 2.32
C LEU A 264 23.65 0.38 1.83
N LYS A 265 23.63 -0.96 1.98
CA LYS A 265 24.73 -1.84 1.55
C LYS A 265 24.98 -1.73 0.05
N GLU A 266 23.93 -1.66 -0.76
CA GLU A 266 24.05 -1.58 -2.20
C GLU A 266 24.53 -0.19 -2.66
N GLN A 267 24.08 0.88 -2.02
CA GLN A 267 24.64 2.22 -2.23
C GLN A 267 26.14 2.28 -1.87
N GLU A 268 26.53 1.67 -0.75
CA GLU A 268 27.93 1.58 -0.34
C GLU A 268 28.76 0.75 -1.33
N ARG A 269 28.22 -0.38 -1.81
CA ARG A 269 28.87 -1.22 -2.82
C ARG A 269 29.10 -0.43 -4.11
N ILE A 270 28.09 0.31 -4.59
CA ILE A 270 28.19 1.13 -5.80
C ILE A 270 29.17 2.29 -5.58
N SER A 271 29.15 2.96 -4.42
CA SER A 271 30.05 4.08 -4.14
C SER A 271 31.53 3.67 -4.14
N LYS A 272 31.83 2.43 -3.73
CA LYS A 272 33.16 1.82 -3.77
C LYS A 272 33.65 1.42 -5.17
N LEU A 273 32.75 1.24 -6.16
CA LEU A 273 33.15 0.91 -7.53
C LEU A 273 34.11 1.97 -8.09
N LYS A 274 35.23 1.50 -8.65
CA LYS A 274 36.23 2.33 -9.31
C LYS A 274 35.99 2.38 -10.81
N ILE A 275 36.30 3.50 -11.42
CA ILE A 275 36.22 3.70 -12.87
C ILE A 275 37.47 3.08 -13.51
N ASN A 276 37.24 2.15 -14.41
CA ASN A 276 38.28 1.48 -15.17
C ASN A 276 38.86 2.42 -16.24
N VAL A 277 40.18 2.42 -16.39
CA VAL A 277 40.88 3.08 -17.49
C VAL A 277 41.19 2.01 -18.55
N PRO A 278 40.59 2.06 -19.74
CA PRO A 278 40.91 1.12 -20.81
C PRO A 278 42.37 1.22 -21.23
N GLU A 279 42.96 0.10 -21.63
CA GLU A 279 44.35 0.02 -22.11
C GLU A 279 44.65 1.06 -23.21
N ALA A 280 43.69 1.26 -24.14
CA ALA A 280 43.81 2.23 -25.22
C ALA A 280 43.92 3.69 -24.73
N LEU A 281 43.53 3.99 -23.49
CA LEU A 281 43.56 5.33 -22.90
C LEU A 281 44.68 5.49 -21.84
N GLN A 282 45.45 4.43 -21.60
CA GLN A 282 46.47 4.39 -20.56
C GLN A 282 47.57 5.45 -20.76
N SER A 283 48.01 5.66 -22.01
CA SER A 283 49.00 6.70 -22.34
C SER A 283 48.50 8.11 -22.02
N THR A 284 47.22 8.38 -22.30
CA THR A 284 46.59 9.68 -22.00
C THR A 284 46.41 9.87 -20.50
N TYR A 285 46.04 8.81 -19.79
CA TYR A 285 45.98 8.82 -18.34
C TYR A 285 47.33 9.16 -17.71
N GLU A 286 48.40 8.46 -18.09
CA GLU A 286 49.76 8.70 -17.57
C GLU A 286 50.30 10.09 -17.92
N GLN A 287 49.91 10.64 -19.08
CA GLN A 287 50.21 12.02 -19.43
C GLN A 287 49.52 12.99 -18.47
N LEU A 288 48.22 12.83 -18.23
CA LEU A 288 47.44 13.71 -17.36
C LEU A 288 47.86 13.59 -15.89
N SER A 289 48.13 12.39 -15.39
CA SER A 289 48.60 12.19 -14.01
C SER A 289 49.95 12.87 -13.75
N ARG A 290 50.83 12.98 -14.75
CA ARG A 290 52.09 13.73 -14.62
C ARG A 290 51.91 15.25 -14.60
N LEU A 291 50.75 15.76 -15.04
CA LEU A 291 50.42 17.18 -14.94
C LEU A 291 49.81 17.54 -13.58
N GLU A 292 49.38 16.55 -12.79
CA GLU A 292 48.92 16.71 -11.40
C GLU A 292 50.07 16.74 -10.37
N GLU A 293 51.23 16.15 -10.68
CA GLU A 293 52.45 16.13 -9.84
C GLU A 293 53.24 17.45 -9.91
#